data_AF-A0A4D4MNN3-F1
#
_entry.id   AF-A0A4D4MNN3-F1
#
_cell.length_a   1.000
_cell.length_b   1.000
_cell.length_c   1.000
_cell.angle_alpha   90.00
_cell.angle_beta   90.00
_cell.angle_gamma   90.00
#
_symmetry.space_group_name_H-M   'P 1'
#
loop_
_entity.id
_entity.type
_entity.pdbx_description
1 polymer ?
#
loop_
_entity_poly.entity_id
_entity_poly.type
_entity_poly.pdbx_seq_one_letter_code
_entity_poly.pdbx_strand_id
1 'polypeptide(L)'
;MPVVGPRNVAALGTLVAAAGFGWQSTMTADGTYATAIMFPGILMMLGGGLGATTLASLATSGASPMDAGLVSGLINTSRTMGGSLGLAVMSTIAAARTGSRGSAQALTEGYALAFRTGDACCSAGRC
;
A
#
# COMPACT_ATOMS: atom_id res chain seq x y z
N MET A 1 27.39 7.44 -7.15
CA MET A 1 27.13 6.67 -5.91
C MET A 1 25.73 7.04 -5.45
N PRO A 2 24.78 6.10 -5.30
CA PRO A 2 23.48 6.46 -4.77
C PRO A 2 23.67 6.97 -3.33
N VAL A 3 23.33 8.25 -3.11
CA VAL A 3 23.57 8.98 -1.85
C VAL A 3 22.71 8.43 -0.69
N VAL A 4 21.75 7.56 -0.98
CA VAL A 4 20.83 6.96 -0.01
C VAL A 4 20.85 5.44 -0.19
N GLY A 5 21.20 4.71 0.88
CA GLY A 5 21.24 3.24 0.85
C GLY A 5 19.85 2.63 0.54
N PRO A 6 19.79 1.46 -0.13
CA PRO A 6 18.52 0.88 -0.60
C PRO A 6 17.51 0.63 0.52
N ARG A 7 17.99 0.31 1.74
CA ARG A 7 17.16 0.19 2.94
C ARG A 7 16.52 1.52 3.37
N ASN A 8 17.24 2.63 3.25
CA ASN A 8 16.72 3.95 3.59
C ASN A 8 15.70 4.42 2.56
N VAL A 9 15.91 4.12 1.27
CA VAL A 9 14.94 4.41 0.21
C VAL A 9 13.66 3.59 0.40
N ALA A 10 13.78 2.31 0.76
CA ALA A 10 12.62 1.47 1.10
C ALA A 10 11.85 2.04 2.30
N ALA A 11 12.55 2.40 3.38
CA ALA A 11 11.92 3.00 4.56
C ALA A 11 11.22 4.34 4.25
N LEU A 12 11.85 5.22 3.47
CA LEU A 12 11.24 6.48 3.00
C LEU A 12 10.01 6.20 2.13
N GLY A 13 10.08 5.25 1.21
CA GLY A 13 8.94 4.85 0.37
C GLY A 13 7.75 4.36 1.21
N THR A 14 8.01 3.52 2.21
CA THR A 14 6.98 3.03 3.13
C THR A 14 6.38 4.16 3.97
N LEU A 15 7.19 5.10 4.46
CA LEU A 15 6.70 6.26 5.21
C LEU A 15 5.82 7.18 4.35
N VAL A 16 6.20 7.39 3.09
CA VAL A 16 5.41 8.18 2.14
C VAL A 16 4.08 7.48 1.82
N ALA A 17 4.10 6.16 1.63
CA ALA A 17 2.89 5.38 1.40
C ALA A 17 1.96 5.44 2.63
N ALA A 18 2.50 5.26 3.84
CA ALA A 18 1.75 5.37 5.09
C ALA A 18 1.13 6.77 5.24
N ALA A 19 1.90 7.85 4.98
CA ALA A 19 1.34 9.21 4.99
C ALA A 19 0.17 9.38 4.00
N GLY A 20 0.25 8.78 2.82
CA GLY A 20 -0.86 8.75 1.86
C GLY A 20 -2.09 8.03 2.39
N PHE A 21 -1.92 6.84 2.97
CA PHE A 21 -3.01 6.06 3.59
C PHE A 21 -3.63 6.80 4.78
N GLY A 22 -2.82 7.32 5.70
CA GLY A 22 -3.25 8.11 6.84
C GLY A 22 -4.00 9.36 6.43
N TRP A 23 -3.54 10.08 5.40
CA TRP A 23 -4.27 11.23 4.85
C TRP A 23 -5.64 10.80 4.31
N GLN A 24 -5.68 9.80 3.43
CA GLN A 24 -6.94 9.36 2.83
C GLN A 24 -7.93 8.76 3.84
N SER A 25 -7.42 8.25 4.96
CA SER A 25 -8.24 7.73 6.06
C SER A 25 -9.14 8.78 6.74
N THR A 26 -8.83 10.07 6.53
CA THR A 26 -9.61 11.22 7.02
C THR A 26 -10.64 11.74 6.01
N MET A 27 -10.84 11.04 4.90
CA MET A 27 -11.78 11.43 3.85
C MET A 27 -13.23 11.50 4.37
N THR A 28 -13.90 12.60 4.04
CA THR A 28 -15.31 12.85 4.33
C THR A 28 -16.14 12.87 3.03
N ALA A 29 -17.46 12.69 3.15
CA ALA A 29 -18.36 12.60 2.00
C ALA A 29 -18.44 13.92 1.19
N ASP A 30 -18.21 15.07 1.84
CA ASP A 30 -18.21 16.39 1.23
C ASP A 30 -16.81 16.86 0.78
N GLY A 31 -15.80 15.99 0.86
CA GLY A 31 -14.42 16.32 0.54
C GLY A 31 -14.18 16.61 -0.95
N THR A 32 -13.32 17.58 -1.24
CA THR A 32 -12.90 17.86 -2.63
C THR A 32 -12.02 16.74 -3.17
N TYR A 33 -12.31 16.26 -4.38
CA TYR A 33 -11.57 15.18 -5.06
C TYR A 33 -10.04 15.37 -5.02
N ALA A 34 -9.56 16.59 -5.24
CA ALA A 34 -8.13 16.89 -5.28
C ALA A 34 -7.43 16.53 -3.94
N THR A 35 -7.99 16.95 -2.81
CA THR A 35 -7.38 16.76 -1.48
C THR A 35 -7.75 15.44 -0.84
N ALA A 36 -8.95 14.92 -1.12
CA ALA A 36 -9.45 13.69 -0.53
C ALA A 36 -8.97 12.44 -1.27
N ILE A 37 -8.67 12.53 -2.58
CA ILE A 37 -8.34 11.38 -3.43
C ILE A 37 -7.05 11.57 -4.21
N MET A 38 -6.93 12.66 -4.97
CA MET A 38 -5.83 12.80 -5.94
C MET A 38 -4.46 12.88 -5.26
N PHE A 39 -4.26 13.83 -4.33
CA PHE A 39 -2.98 13.98 -3.64
C PHE A 39 -2.60 12.76 -2.79
N PRO A 40 -3.50 12.20 -1.96
CA PRO A 40 -3.18 10.99 -1.19
C PRO A 40 -2.86 9.78 -2.09
N GLY A 41 -3.60 9.59 -3.18
CA GLY A 41 -3.35 8.50 -4.13
C GLY A 41 -2.00 8.60 -4.83
N ILE A 42 -1.57 9.82 -5.18
CA ILE A 42 -0.22 10.06 -5.71
C ILE A 42 0.84 9.66 -4.69
N LEU A 43 0.68 10.04 -3.41
CA LEU A 43 1.62 9.66 -2.35
C LEU A 43 1.70 8.15 -2.16
N MET A 44 0.55 7.46 -2.14
CA MET A 44 0.51 5.99 -2.06
C MET A 44 1.28 5.32 -3.21
N MET A 45 1.06 5.77 -4.45
CA MET A 45 1.72 5.20 -5.63
C MET A 45 3.21 5.54 -5.68
N LEU A 46 3.59 6.76 -5.28
CA LEU A 46 5.00 7.16 -5.20
C LEU A 46 5.75 6.30 -4.18
N GLY A 47 5.19 6.15 -2.98
CA GLY A 47 5.77 5.30 -1.93
C GLY A 47 5.83 3.83 -2.34
N GLY A 48 4.76 3.31 -2.93
CA GLY A 48 4.68 1.94 -3.44
C GLY A 48 5.68 1.65 -4.56
N GLY A 49 5.87 2.58 -5.50
CA GLY A 49 6.85 2.44 -6.59
C GLY A 49 8.30 2.41 -6.08
N LEU A 50 8.63 3.29 -5.13
CA LEU A 50 9.95 3.31 -4.48
C LEU A 50 10.22 2.02 -3.70
N GLY A 51 9.24 1.53 -2.94
CA GLY A 51 9.35 0.27 -2.19
C GLY A 51 9.46 -0.95 -3.10
N ALA A 52 8.61 -1.07 -4.13
CA ALA A 52 8.60 -2.21 -5.04
C ALA A 52 9.92 -2.36 -5.81
N THR A 53 10.52 -1.24 -6.22
CA THR A 53 11.77 -1.22 -6.97
C THR A 53 12.94 -1.62 -6.08
N THR A 54 13.05 -1.03 -4.88
CA THR A 54 14.13 -1.33 -3.93
C THR A 54 14.07 -2.77 -3.41
N LEU A 55 12.87 -3.27 -3.09
CA LEU A 55 12.69 -4.63 -2.62
C LEU A 55 13.02 -5.67 -3.70
N ALA A 56 12.62 -5.41 -4.96
CA ALA A 56 13.01 -6.26 -6.08
C ALA A 56 14.53 -6.26 -6.29
N SER A 57 15.18 -5.08 -6.26
CA SER A 57 16.65 -5.00 -6.36
C SER A 57 17.36 -5.73 -5.23
N LEU A 58 16.89 -5.60 -3.99
CA LEU A 58 17.46 -6.30 -2.82
C LEU A 58 17.25 -7.81 -2.87
N ALA A 59 16.08 -8.27 -3.32
CA ALA A 59 15.78 -9.69 -3.40
C ALA A 59 16.54 -10.41 -4.52
N THR A 60 16.93 -9.69 -5.58
CA THR A 60 17.64 -10.26 -6.73
C THR A 60 19.16 -10.08 -6.65
N SER A 61 19.67 -9.18 -5.81
CA SER A 61 21.12 -8.88 -5.72
C SER A 61 21.98 -10.02 -5.18
N GLY A 62 21.39 -10.97 -4.45
CA GLY A 62 22.08 -12.17 -3.94
C GLY A 62 21.90 -13.43 -4.80
N ALA A 63 21.15 -13.36 -5.91
CA ALA A 63 20.82 -14.52 -6.72
C ALA A 63 21.90 -14.83 -7.76
N SER A 64 22.22 -16.12 -7.94
CA SER A 64 23.01 -16.58 -9.08
C SER A 64 22.27 -16.26 -10.39
N PRO A 65 22.97 -15.94 -11.51
CA PRO A 65 22.34 -15.69 -12.80
C PRO A 65 21.43 -16.84 -13.28
N MET A 66 21.74 -18.08 -12.88
CA MET A 66 20.94 -19.27 -13.19
C MET A 66 19.60 -19.31 -12.41
N ASP A 67 19.57 -18.69 -11.22
CA ASP A 67 18.41 -18.70 -10.32
C ASP A 67 17.57 -17.41 -10.42
N ALA A 68 18.03 -16.41 -11.19
CA ALA A 68 17.36 -15.11 -11.30
C ALA A 68 15.90 -15.23 -11.77
N GLY A 69 15.62 -16.16 -12.70
CA GLY A 69 14.26 -16.44 -13.16
C GLY A 69 13.37 -17.05 -12.06
N LEU A 70 13.91 -17.97 -11.26
CA LEU A 70 13.22 -18.58 -10.13
C LEU A 70 12.91 -17.55 -9.05
N VAL A 71 13.90 -16.73 -8.68
CA VAL A 71 13.75 -15.66 -7.68
C VAL A 71 12.72 -14.62 -8.12
N SER A 72 12.78 -14.16 -9.37
CA SER A 72 11.79 -13.23 -9.92
C SER A 72 10.37 -13.83 -9.94
N GLY A 73 10.25 -15.10 -10.33
CA GLY A 73 8.98 -15.84 -10.29
C GLY A 73 8.39 -15.94 -8.89
N LEU A 74 9.22 -16.24 -7.88
CA LEU A 74 8.82 -16.27 -6.47
C LEU A 74 8.37 -14.89 -5.97
N ILE A 75 9.09 -13.82 -6.33
CA ILE A 75 8.73 -12.44 -5.95
C ILE A 75 7.38 -12.07 -6.56
N ASN A 76 7.17 -12.34 -7.85
CA ASN A 76 5.93 -11.97 -8.52
C ASN A 76 4.73 -12.76 -7.99
N THR A 77 4.86 -14.07 -7.82
CA THR A 77 3.79 -14.90 -7.25
C THR A 77 3.45 -14.49 -5.82
N SER A 78 4.46 -14.22 -4.99
CA SER A 78 4.27 -13.70 -3.63
C SER A 78 3.55 -12.36 -3.64
N ARG A 79 3.89 -11.46 -4.57
CA ARG A 79 3.23 -10.16 -4.73
C ARG A 79 1.77 -10.31 -5.14
N THR A 80 1.47 -11.17 -6.12
CA THR A 80 0.10 -11.41 -6.57
C THR A 80 -0.75 -12.05 -5.46
N MET A 81 -0.21 -13.06 -4.76
CA MET A 81 -0.91 -13.69 -3.63
C MET A 81 -1.09 -12.73 -2.45
N GLY A 82 -0.07 -11.96 -2.10
CA GLY A 82 -0.17 -10.95 -1.05
C GLY A 82 -1.18 -9.84 -1.40
N GLY A 83 -1.19 -9.39 -2.65
CA GLY A 83 -2.13 -8.38 -3.14
C GLY A 83 -3.57 -8.86 -3.10
N SER A 84 -3.84 -10.10 -3.51
CA SER A 84 -5.19 -10.67 -3.47
C SER A 84 -5.68 -10.90 -2.04
N LEU A 85 -4.85 -11.45 -1.15
CA LEU A 85 -5.19 -11.61 0.27
C LEU A 85 -5.45 -10.25 0.94
N GLY A 86 -4.57 -9.28 0.72
CA GLY A 86 -4.71 -7.93 1.28
C GLY A 86 -6.01 -7.27 0.84
N LEU A 87 -6.33 -7.35 -0.46
CA LEU A 87 -7.57 -6.83 -1.00
C LEU A 87 -8.80 -7.53 -0.42
N ALA A 88 -8.77 -8.85 -0.26
CA ALA A 88 -9.86 -9.62 0.34
C ALA A 88 -10.15 -9.19 1.79
N VAL A 89 -9.11 -9.02 2.60
CA VAL A 89 -9.23 -8.55 3.99
C VAL A 89 -9.80 -7.13 4.02
N MET A 90 -9.24 -6.21 3.24
CA MET A 90 -9.72 -4.82 3.19
C MET A 90 -11.17 -4.70 2.71
N SER A 91 -11.54 -5.46 1.67
CA SER A 91 -12.92 -5.50 1.14
C SER A 91 -13.90 -6.01 2.19
N THR A 92 -13.52 -7.04 2.95
CA THR A 92 -14.34 -7.59 4.04
C THR A 92 -14.55 -6.55 5.14
N ILE A 93 -13.51 -5.82 5.54
CA ILE A 93 -13.59 -4.75 6.55
C ILE A 93 -14.48 -3.60 6.08
N ALA A 94 -14.32 -3.16 4.83
CA ALA A 94 -15.15 -2.10 4.24
C ALA A 94 -16.62 -2.51 4.18
N ALA A 95 -16.91 -3.73 3.72
CA ALA A 95 -18.27 -4.27 3.63
C ALA A 95 -18.92 -4.42 5.01
N ALA A 96 -18.16 -4.88 6.02
CA ALA A 96 -18.64 -5.03 7.39
C ALA A 96 -19.12 -3.70 7.99
N ARG A 97 -18.53 -2.56 7.58
CA ARG A 97 -18.92 -1.24 8.05
C ARG A 97 -19.96 -0.53 7.18
N THR A 98 -19.98 -0.82 5.88
CA THR A 98 -20.96 -0.24 4.94
C THR A 98 -22.39 -0.77 5.17
N GLY A 99 -22.54 -2.05 5.54
CA GLY A 99 -23.85 -2.68 5.70
C GLY A 99 -24.61 -2.89 4.37
N SER A 100 -25.90 -3.25 4.44
CA SER A 100 -26.70 -3.71 3.28
C SER A 100 -27.53 -2.64 2.55
N ARG A 101 -27.70 -1.44 3.12
CA ARG A 101 -28.46 -0.32 2.54
C ARG A 101 -27.62 0.96 2.47
N GLY A 102 -26.45 0.87 1.86
CA GLY A 102 -25.40 1.89 1.91
C GLY A 102 -25.85 3.28 1.43
N SER A 103 -26.02 4.21 2.37
CA SER A 103 -26.00 5.63 2.06
C SER A 103 -24.59 6.05 1.65
N ALA A 104 -24.45 7.18 0.94
CA ALA A 104 -23.13 7.71 0.58
C ALA A 104 -22.19 7.84 1.79
N GLN A 105 -22.75 8.20 2.94
CA GLN A 105 -22.01 8.33 4.20
C GLN A 105 -21.52 6.98 4.76
N ALA A 106 -22.36 5.93 4.72
CA ALA A 106 -21.95 4.59 5.15
C ALA A 106 -20.84 4.00 4.26
N LEU A 107 -20.88 4.28 2.95
CA LEU A 107 -19.83 3.91 2.01
C LEU A 107 -18.51 4.63 2.33
N THR A 108 -18.54 5.95 2.53
CA THR A 108 -17.34 6.72 2.90
C THR A 108 -16.74 6.24 4.22
N GLU A 109 -17.56 5.95 5.24
CA GLU A 109 -17.08 5.40 6.51
C GLU A 109 -16.42 4.02 6.35
N GLY A 110 -16.97 3.16 5.49
CA GLY A 110 -16.39 1.85 5.18
C GLY A 110 -15.03 1.96 4.50
N TYR A 111 -14.89 2.83 3.49
CA TYR A 111 -13.60 3.08 2.85
C TYR A 111 -12.59 3.73 3.78
N ALA A 112 -13.01 4.72 4.57
CA ALA A 112 -12.16 5.35 5.57
C ALA A 112 -11.62 4.33 6.60
N LEU A 113 -12.46 3.38 7.04
CA LEU A 113 -12.03 2.30 7.91
C LEU A 113 -10.99 1.39 7.23
N ALA A 114 -11.21 1.00 5.98
CA ALA A 114 -10.26 0.18 5.22
C ALA A 114 -8.90 0.87 5.10
N PHE A 115 -8.87 2.18 4.78
CA PHE A 115 -7.63 2.94 4.73
C PHE A 115 -6.93 3.06 6.08
N ARG A 116 -7.67 3.25 7.18
CA ARG A 116 -7.09 3.22 8.54
C ARG A 116 -6.45 1.87 8.87
N THR A 117 -7.10 0.76 8.50
CA THR A 117 -6.53 -0.57 8.73
C THR A 117 -5.31 -0.84 7.86
N GLY A 118 -5.28 -0.31 6.63
CA GLY A 118 -4.11 -0.34 5.76
C GLY A 118 -2.93 0.44 6.34
N ASP A 119 -3.17 1.67 6.82
CA ASP A 119 -2.17 2.50 7.50
C ASP A 119 -1.59 1.80 8.75
N ALA A 120 -2.46 1.26 9.60
CA ALA A 120 -2.06 0.52 10.80
C ALA A 120 -1.22 -0.72 10.46
N CYS A 121 -1.58 -1.45 9.40
CA CYS A 121 -0.81 -2.61 8.94
C CYS A 121 0.57 -2.19 8.40
N CYS A 122 0.60 -1.12 7.59
CA CYS A 122 1.84 -0.60 6.99
C CYS A 122 2.81 -0.06 8.06
N SER A 123 2.28 0.59 9.10
CA SER A 123 3.08 1.11 10.22
C SER A 123 3.48 0.03 11.24
N ALA A 124 2.65 -1.01 11.45
CA ALA A 124 2.97 -2.14 12.32
C ALA A 124 3.97 -3.12 11.69
N GLY A 125 3.94 -3.26 10.36
CA GLY A 125 4.94 -3.97 9.57
C GLY A 125 6.28 -3.23 9.55
N ARG A 126 6.93 -3.12 10.72
CA ARG A 126 8.20 -2.42 10.90
C ARG A 126 9.29 -3.03 9.99
N CYS A 127 9.78 -2.17 9.09
CA CYS A 127 11.09 -2.11 8.40
C CYS A 127 11.90 -3.40 8.18
#